data_AF-A0A920RBZ3-F1
#
_entry.id   AF-A0A920RBZ3-F1
#
_cell.length_a   1.000
_cell.length_b   1.000
_cell.length_c   1.000
_cell.angle_alpha   90.00
_cell.angle_beta   90.00
_cell.angle_gamma   90.00
#
_symmetry.space_group_name_H-M   'P 1'
#
loop_
_entity.id
_entity.type
_entity.pdbx_description
1 polymer ?
#
loop_
_entity_poly.entity_id
_entity_poly.type
_entity_poly.pdbx_seq_one_letter_code
_entity_poly.pdbx_strand_id
1 'polypeptide(L)'
;MTYFSLKVVADIARAKNENRVGIILGWQNTSALEDRVELVDVFKTLGVGVMQLTYNTQNLVGSGCYESRDSGLSDFGRDVIDEMNRVGVVVDLSHVGAKTSEDAIRHSKQPVA
;
A
#
# COMPACT_ATOMS: atom_id res chain seq x y z
N MET A 1 -3.17 25.28 -14.11
CA MET A 1 -3.08 23.80 -14.06
C MET A 1 -4.11 23.29 -13.08
N THR A 2 -5.02 22.42 -13.49
CA THR A 2 -6.09 21.87 -12.65
C THR A 2 -5.80 20.41 -12.32
N TYR A 3 -6.07 20.00 -11.08
CA TYR A 3 -5.79 18.64 -10.58
C TYR A 3 -7.06 17.78 -10.60
N PHE A 4 -6.92 16.47 -10.75
CA PHE A 4 -8.01 15.49 -10.67
C PHE A 4 -7.59 14.31 -9.79
N SER A 5 -8.38 13.98 -8.77
CA SER A 5 -8.14 12.82 -7.92
C SER A 5 -8.53 11.55 -8.68
N LEU A 6 -7.60 10.60 -8.78
CA LEU A 6 -7.78 9.33 -9.46
C LEU A 6 -8.17 8.26 -8.44
N LYS A 7 -9.36 7.68 -8.58
CA LYS A 7 -9.89 6.63 -7.69
C LYS A 7 -10.09 5.29 -8.40
N VAL A 8 -10.35 5.34 -9.71
CA VAL A 8 -10.49 4.17 -10.58
C VAL A 8 -9.66 4.36 -11.86
N VAL A 9 -9.34 3.27 -12.56
CA VAL A 9 -8.50 3.32 -13.78
C VAL A 9 -9.08 4.26 -14.85
N ALA A 10 -10.41 4.32 -14.98
CA ALA A 10 -11.09 5.20 -15.94
C ALA A 10 -10.79 6.70 -15.70
N ASP A 11 -10.45 7.08 -14.46
CA ASP A 11 -10.10 8.46 -14.11
C ASP A 11 -8.81 8.92 -14.81
N ILE A 12 -7.89 8.00 -15.12
CA ILE A 12 -6.64 8.31 -15.82
C ILE A 12 -6.93 8.86 -17.22
N ALA A 13 -7.78 8.14 -17.97
CA ALA A 13 -8.19 8.56 -19.31
C ALA A 13 -8.99 9.86 -19.25
N ARG A 14 -9.85 10.02 -18.23
CA ARG A 14 -10.61 11.25 -18.01
C ARG A 14 -9.72 12.45 -17.73
N ALA A 15 -8.75 12.34 -16.82
CA ALA A 15 -7.79 13.40 -16.52
C ALA A 15 -7.04 13.83 -17.79
N LYS A 16 -6.60 12.86 -18.59
CA LYS A 16 -5.93 13.10 -19.88
C LYS A 16 -6.83 13.86 -20.86
N ASN A 17 -8.07 13.40 -21.05
CA ASN A 17 -9.04 14.01 -21.96
C ASN A 17 -9.46 15.42 -21.53
N GLU A 18 -9.54 15.68 -20.23
CA GLU A 18 -9.85 16.99 -19.65
C GLU A 18 -8.62 17.90 -19.53
N ASN A 19 -7.42 17.47 -19.96
CA ASN A 19 -6.16 18.19 -19.83
C ASN A 19 -5.84 18.60 -18.36
N ARG A 20 -6.01 17.66 -17.44
CA ARG A 20 -5.78 17.81 -15.98
C ARG A 20 -4.65 16.90 -15.50
N VAL A 21 -4.00 17.30 -14.43
CA VAL A 21 -3.00 16.45 -13.75
C VAL A 21 -3.73 15.46 -12.83
N GLY A 22 -3.64 14.17 -13.16
CA GLY A 22 -4.16 13.09 -12.32
C GLY A 22 -3.27 12.84 -11.09
N ILE A 23 -3.88 12.69 -9.92
CA ILE A 23 -3.19 12.38 -8.67
C ILE A 23 -3.75 11.07 -8.10
N ILE A 24 -2.88 10.09 -7.89
CA ILE A 24 -3.15 8.89 -7.08
C ILE A 24 -2.56 9.13 -5.70
N LEU A 25 -3.36 8.91 -4.66
CA LEU A 25 -2.87 8.99 -3.28
C LEU A 25 -2.20 7.67 -2.90
N GLY A 26 -0.96 7.75 -2.42
CA GLY A 26 -0.17 6.62 -1.97
C GLY A 26 0.42 6.87 -0.58
N TRP A 27 0.47 5.84 0.24
CA TRP A 27 1.16 5.86 1.53
C TRP A 27 2.48 5.12 1.43
N GLN A 28 3.53 5.69 2.02
CA GLN A 28 4.84 5.03 2.08
C GLN A 28 5.07 4.25 3.38
N ASN A 29 4.07 4.18 4.26
CA ASN A 29 4.16 3.38 5.48
C ASN A 29 2.75 3.02 5.97
N THR A 30 2.61 1.85 6.58
CA THR A 30 1.39 1.40 7.24
C THR A 30 1.27 1.85 8.70
N SER A 31 2.26 2.56 9.27
CA SER A 31 2.20 3.01 10.68
C SER A 31 0.94 3.80 11.05
N ALA A 32 0.31 4.50 10.11
CA ALA A 32 -0.93 5.23 10.37
C ALA A 32 -2.20 4.35 10.37
N LEU A 33 -2.06 3.04 10.11
CA LEU A 33 -3.07 2.03 10.45
C LEU A 33 -3.05 1.68 11.95
N GLU A 34 -2.00 2.06 12.67
CA GLU A 34 -1.76 1.63 14.05
C GLU A 34 -1.93 0.10 14.15
N ASP A 35 -2.73 -0.40 15.08
CA ASP A 35 -3.06 -1.81 15.26
C ASP A 35 -4.42 -2.21 14.67
N ARG A 36 -4.95 -1.42 13.72
CA ARG A 36 -6.33 -1.56 13.20
C ARG A 36 -6.39 -1.81 11.70
N VAL A 37 -6.66 -3.06 11.34
CA VAL A 37 -6.82 -3.49 9.93
C VAL A 37 -7.93 -2.71 9.22
N GLU A 38 -9.02 -2.37 9.92
CA GLU A 38 -10.17 -1.69 9.31
C GLU A 38 -9.84 -0.29 8.76
N LEU A 39 -8.74 0.32 9.20
CA LEU A 39 -8.31 1.62 8.70
C LEU A 39 -7.89 1.58 7.22
N VAL A 40 -7.53 0.40 6.69
CA VAL A 40 -7.26 0.24 5.24
C VAL A 40 -8.49 0.63 4.41
N ASP A 41 -9.69 0.17 4.79
CA ASP A 41 -10.94 0.52 4.11
C ASP A 41 -11.29 2.01 4.27
N VAL A 42 -11.05 2.57 5.46
CA VAL A 42 -11.23 4.01 5.72
C VAL A 42 -10.36 4.83 4.78
N PHE A 43 -9.07 4.52 4.68
CA PHE A 43 -8.16 5.25 3.79
C PHE A 43 -8.45 5.01 2.31
N LYS A 44 -8.90 3.81 1.94
CA LYS A 44 -9.40 3.53 0.59
C LYS A 44 -10.60 4.42 0.25
N THR A 45 -11.57 4.54 1.17
CA THR A 45 -12.74 5.40 1.02
C THR A 45 -12.34 6.88 0.84
N LEU A 46 -11.28 7.31 1.55
CA LEU A 46 -10.69 8.65 1.40
C LEU A 46 -9.88 8.84 0.10
N GLY A 47 -9.60 7.76 -0.64
CA GLY A 47 -9.00 7.80 -1.98
C GLY A 47 -7.56 7.26 -2.07
N VAL A 48 -7.02 6.65 -1.01
CA VAL A 48 -5.71 5.97 -1.08
C VAL A 48 -5.83 4.73 -1.97
N GLY A 49 -4.94 4.64 -2.96
CA GLY A 49 -4.92 3.54 -3.93
C GLY A 49 -3.71 2.61 -3.77
N VAL A 50 -2.68 3.04 -3.05
CA VAL A 50 -1.41 2.33 -2.87
C VAL A 50 -0.95 2.51 -1.43
N MET A 51 -0.47 1.44 -0.78
CA MET A 51 0.21 1.56 0.51
C MET A 51 1.45 0.64 0.55
N GLN A 52 2.56 1.21 0.98
CA GLN A 52 3.81 0.50 1.21
C GLN A 52 3.84 -0.11 2.61
N LEU A 53 4.22 -1.39 2.72
CA LEU A 53 4.13 -2.14 3.98
C LEU A 53 4.98 -1.54 5.10
N THR A 54 6.19 -1.09 4.80
CA THR A 54 7.13 -0.51 5.78
C THR A 54 7.87 0.69 5.19
N TYR A 55 8.59 1.44 6.03
CA TYR A 55 9.51 2.48 5.56
C TYR A 55 10.84 2.38 6.29
N ASN A 56 11.83 1.76 5.65
CA ASN A 56 13.21 1.57 6.11
C ASN A 56 13.38 0.66 7.33
N THR A 57 12.59 0.83 8.38
CA THR A 57 12.70 0.11 9.66
C THR A 57 11.47 -0.75 9.93
N GLN A 58 11.53 -1.56 11.00
CA GLN A 58 10.42 -2.41 11.43
C GLN A 58 9.19 -1.62 11.89
N ASN A 59 8.01 -2.13 11.54
CA ASN A 59 6.72 -1.71 12.08
C ASN A 59 5.87 -2.95 12.43
N LEU A 60 4.56 -2.77 12.68
CA LEU A 60 3.66 -3.87 13.05
C LEU A 60 3.43 -4.87 11.91
N VAL A 61 3.60 -4.46 10.65
CA VAL A 61 3.34 -5.26 9.45
C VAL A 61 4.55 -6.12 9.06
N GLY A 62 5.77 -5.60 9.20
CA GLY A 62 6.99 -6.33 8.87
C GLY A 62 8.26 -5.49 9.08
N SER A 63 9.37 -5.93 8.48
CA SER A 63 10.64 -5.20 8.54
C SER A 63 10.95 -4.42 7.26
N GLY A 64 11.49 -3.22 7.42
CA GLY A 64 12.02 -2.43 6.32
C GLY A 64 13.42 -2.83 5.89
N CYS A 65 13.86 -2.31 4.74
CA CYS A 65 15.10 -2.71 4.08
C CYS A 65 16.40 -2.26 4.78
N TYR A 66 16.32 -1.40 5.80
CA TYR A 66 17.48 -0.92 6.56
C TYR A 66 17.64 -1.63 7.91
N GLU A 67 16.72 -2.53 8.29
CA GLU A 67 16.92 -3.35 9.47
C GLU A 67 18.08 -4.33 9.26
N SER A 68 18.96 -4.41 10.27
CA SER A 68 20.03 -5.43 10.29
C SER A 68 19.47 -6.86 10.27
N ARG A 69 18.24 -7.04 10.73
CA ARG A 69 17.50 -8.29 10.69
C ARG A 69 16.08 -8.03 10.20
N ASP A 70 15.80 -8.53 9.00
CA ASP A 70 14.44 -8.60 8.47
C ASP A 70 13.71 -9.82 9.09
N SER A 71 12.70 -9.55 9.93
CA SER A 71 11.93 -10.60 10.60
C SER A 71 11.00 -11.36 9.65
N GLY A 72 10.70 -10.81 8.48
CA GLY A 72 9.64 -11.25 7.59
C GLY A 72 8.29 -10.58 7.90
N LEU A 73 7.28 -10.95 7.12
CA LEU A 73 5.91 -10.45 7.27
C LEU A 73 5.29 -11.00 8.56
N SER A 74 4.69 -10.12 9.37
CA SER A 74 4.00 -10.51 10.60
C SER A 74 2.61 -11.08 10.31
N ASP A 75 1.97 -11.70 11.32
CA ASP A 75 0.57 -12.14 11.20
C ASP A 75 -0.39 -10.95 10.99
N PHE A 76 -0.18 -9.85 11.71
CA PHE A 76 -0.92 -8.60 11.48
C PHE A 76 -0.68 -8.07 10.05
N GLY A 77 0.54 -8.18 9.53
CA GLY A 77 0.86 -7.81 8.16
C GLY A 77 0.13 -8.65 7.11
N ARG A 78 -0.10 -9.94 7.39
CA ARG A 78 -0.95 -10.81 6.54
C ARG A 78 -2.39 -10.31 6.52
N ASP A 79 -2.95 -9.97 7.67
CA ASP A 79 -4.31 -9.42 7.76
C ASP A 79 -4.45 -8.09 7.01
N VAL A 80 -3.44 -7.21 7.12
CA VAL A 80 -3.38 -5.95 6.37
C VAL A 80 -3.34 -6.22 4.85
N ILE A 81 -2.53 -7.16 4.37
CA ILE A 81 -2.48 -7.52 2.95
C ILE A 81 -3.80 -8.12 2.48
N ASP A 82 -4.44 -8.97 3.28
CA ASP A 82 -5.75 -9.54 2.96
C ASP A 82 -6.82 -8.44 2.81
N GLU A 83 -6.80 -7.44 3.69
CA GLU A 83 -7.71 -6.30 3.60
C GLU A 83 -7.40 -5.40 2.41
N MET A 84 -6.12 -5.10 2.14
CA MET A 84 -5.70 -4.34 0.96
C MET A 84 -6.16 -5.02 -0.33
N ASN A 85 -6.02 -6.36 -0.42
CA ASN A 85 -6.52 -7.15 -1.53
C ASN A 85 -8.05 -7.10 -1.64
N ARG A 86 -8.77 -7.11 -0.52
CA ARG A 86 -10.24 -7.04 -0.48
C ARG A 86 -10.78 -5.70 -1.00
N VAL A 87 -10.20 -4.58 -0.57
CA VAL A 87 -10.70 -3.23 -0.91
C VAL A 87 -10.05 -2.62 -2.15
N GLY A 88 -9.05 -3.27 -2.74
CA GLY A 88 -8.37 -2.81 -3.94
C GLY A 88 -7.39 -1.67 -3.66
N VAL A 89 -6.52 -1.86 -2.67
CA VAL A 89 -5.32 -1.05 -2.42
C VAL A 89 -4.09 -1.86 -2.85
N VAL A 90 -3.20 -1.23 -3.60
CA VAL A 90 -1.97 -1.89 -4.08
C VAL A 90 -0.93 -1.98 -2.96
N VAL A 91 -0.59 -3.23 -2.63
CA VAL A 91 0.76 -3.78 -2.41
C VAL A 91 2.02 -2.99 -2.81
N ASP A 92 2.64 -2.07 -2.06
CA ASP A 92 3.98 -1.51 -2.43
C ASP A 92 5.11 -2.06 -1.53
N LEU A 93 6.23 -2.45 -2.16
CA LEU A 93 7.37 -3.10 -1.50
C LEU A 93 8.69 -2.29 -1.56
N SER A 94 8.68 -1.05 -2.05
CA SER A 94 9.92 -0.33 -2.39
C SER A 94 10.90 -0.13 -1.21
N HIS A 95 10.42 0.11 0.01
CA HIS A 95 11.23 0.24 1.23
C HIS A 95 11.02 -0.91 2.24
N VAL A 96 10.66 -2.08 1.72
CA VAL A 96 10.40 -3.30 2.48
C VAL A 96 11.62 -4.22 2.43
N GLY A 97 11.92 -4.88 3.55
CA GLY A 97 13.04 -5.83 3.63
C GLY A 97 12.82 -7.03 2.69
N ALA A 98 13.92 -7.63 2.20
CA ALA A 98 13.85 -8.66 1.17
C ALA A 98 13.00 -9.89 1.57
N LYS A 99 13.10 -10.34 2.83
CA LYS A 99 12.31 -11.45 3.35
C LYS A 99 10.84 -11.03 3.53
N THR A 100 10.60 -9.86 4.13
CA THR A 100 9.23 -9.34 4.26
C THR A 100 8.56 -9.18 2.89
N SER A 101 9.30 -8.70 1.87
CA SER A 101 8.84 -8.60 0.48
C SER A 101 8.54 -9.97 -0.13
N GLU A 102 9.41 -10.96 0.05
CA GLU A 102 9.15 -12.32 -0.44
C GLU A 102 7.89 -12.93 0.20
N ASP A 103 7.74 -12.80 1.52
CA ASP A 103 6.57 -13.26 2.25
C ASP A 103 5.29 -12.57 1.75
N ALA A 104 5.34 -11.26 1.50
CA ALA A 104 4.23 -10.49 0.96
C ALA A 104 3.86 -10.93 -0.47
N ILE A 105 4.85 -11.14 -1.34
CA ILE A 105 4.64 -11.65 -2.71
C ILE A 105 3.97 -13.03 -2.68
N ARG A 106 4.39 -13.90 -1.75
CA ARG A 106 3.82 -15.26 -1.61
C ARG A 106 2.41 -15.26 -0.99
N HIS A 107 2.12 -14.32 -0.09
CA HIS A 107 0.82 -14.22 0.59
C HIS A 107 -0.24 -13.49 -0.23
N SER A 108 0.15 -12.44 -0.96
CA SER A 108 -0.79 -11.59 -1.69
C SER A 108 -1.55 -12.36 -2.78
N LYS A 109 -2.86 -12.11 -2.88
CA LYS A 109 -3.75 -12.67 -3.90
C LYS A 109 -3.86 -11.79 -5.14
N GLN A 110 -3.25 -10.60 -5.12
CA GLN A 110 -3.19 -9.63 -6.21
C GLN A 110 -1.72 -9.25 -6.48
N PRO A 111 -1.40 -8.75 -7.69
CA PRO A 111 -0.08 -8.20 -7.99
C PRO A 111 0.36 -7.14 -6.97
N VAL A 112 1.64 -7.19 -6.62
CA VAL A 112 2.32 -6.16 -5.82
C VAL A 112 3.20 -5.30 -6.72
N ALA A 113 3.60 -4.13 -6.24
CA ALA A 113 4.42 -3.13 -6.89
C ALA A 113 5.80 -3.04 -6.23
#